data_AF-A0A349MEG3-F1
#
_entry.id   AF-A0A349MEG3-F1
#
_cell.length_a   1.000
_cell.length_b   1.000
_cell.length_c   1.000
_cell.angle_alpha   90.00
_cell.angle_beta   90.00
_cell.angle_gamma   90.00
#
_symmetry.space_group_name_H-M   'P 1'
#
loop_
_entity.id
_entity.type
_entity.pdbx_description
1 polymer ?
#
loop_
_entity_poly.entity_id
_entity_poly.type
_entity_poly.pdbx_seq_one_letter_code
_entity_poly.pdbx_strand_id
1 'polypeptide(L)' 'DLRKAEPYDAYDRCDFDIPVGKNGDCYDRYLVRVEELRQSTRIIQQCLDKMPEGDV' A
#
# COMPACT_ATOMS: atom_id res chain seq x y z
N ASP A 1 3.61 8.12 5.56
CA ASP A 1 2.45 7.20 5.54
C ASP A 1 2.45 6.43 6.85
N LEU A 2 1.32 6.42 7.57
CA LEU A 2 1.22 5.73 8.86
C LEU A 2 1.47 4.22 8.71
N ARG A 3 1.09 3.61 7.58
CA ARG A 3 1.24 2.17 7.34
C ARG A 3 2.69 1.67 7.37
N LYS A 4 3.67 2.56 7.16
CA LYS A 4 5.11 2.25 7.26
C LYS A 4 5.76 2.87 8.51
N ALA A 5 5.34 4.08 8.91
CA ALA A 5 5.94 4.77 10.05
C ALA A 5 5.49 4.17 11.40
N GLU A 6 4.22 3.81 11.50
CA GLU A 6 3.60 3.19 12.67
C GLU A 6 2.73 2.02 12.17
N PRO A 7 3.34 0.90 11.75
CA PRO A 7 2.61 -0.22 11.15
C PRO A 7 1.57 -0.78 12.12
N TYR A 8 0.36 -1.00 11.61
CA TYR A 8 -0.74 -1.63 12.33
C TYR A 8 -1.27 -2.83 11.53
N ASP A 9 -2.09 -3.66 12.18
CA ASP A 9 -2.61 -4.93 11.64
C ASP A 9 -1.49 -5.82 11.08
N ALA A 10 -1.45 -6.02 9.76
CA ALA A 10 -0.46 -6.83 9.06
C ALA A 10 0.26 -6.05 7.94
N TYR A 11 0.23 -4.71 7.99
CA TYR A 11 0.91 -3.88 6.97
C TYR A 11 2.43 -3.97 7.03
N ASP A 12 2.99 -4.35 8.18
CA ASP A 12 4.42 -4.66 8.36
C ASP A 12 4.87 -5.87 7.52
N ARG A 13 3.96 -6.80 7.22
CA ARG A 13 4.21 -8.02 6.43
C ARG A 13 3.94 -7.86 4.94
N CYS A 14 3.39 -6.71 4.54
CA CYS A 14 3.06 -6.39 3.16
C CYS A 14 4.17 -5.55 2.52
N ASP A 15 4.60 -5.92 1.32
CA ASP A 15 5.59 -5.16 0.57
C ASP A 15 4.92 -4.20 -0.42
N PHE A 16 5.14 -2.90 -0.22
CA PHE A 16 4.60 -1.83 -1.05
C PHE A 16 5.44 -0.57 -0.89
N ASP A 17 5.36 0.28 -1.92
CA ASP A 17 6.08 1.54 -2.02
C ASP A 17 5.17 2.75 -1.76
N ILE A 18 5.72 3.85 -1.25
CA ILE A 18 4.98 5.10 -1.02
C ILE A 18 5.33 6.09 -2.13
N PRO A 19 4.42 6.41 -3.06
CA PRO A 19 4.66 7.41 -4.08
C PRO A 19 4.69 8.82 -3.46
N VAL A 20 5.69 9.62 -3.83
CA VAL A 20 5.82 11.02 -3.41
C VAL A 20 5.97 11.91 -4.65
N GLY A 21 5.09 12.90 -4.78
CA GLY A 21 5.16 13.91 -5.84
C GLY A 21 6.36 14.85 -5.65
N LYS A 22 6.81 15.49 -6.74
CA LYS A 22 8.02 16.35 -6.71
C LYS A 22 7.70 17.83 -6.67
N ASN A 23 6.67 18.25 -7.39
CA ASN A 23 6.31 19.64 -7.66
C ASN A 23 5.17 20.12 -6.76
N GLY A 24 4.32 19.20 -6.27
CA GLY A 24 3.23 19.52 -5.35
C GLY A 24 1.98 20.12 -6.03
N ASP A 25 1.87 20.00 -7.34
CA ASP A 25 0.71 20.47 -8.10
C ASP A 25 -0.47 19.47 -8.09
N CYS A 26 -1.56 19.83 -8.76
CA CYS A 26 -2.73 18.94 -8.88
C CYS A 26 -2.43 17.69 -9.71
N TYR A 27 -1.49 17.75 -10.64
CA TYR A 27 -1.15 16.63 -11.50
C TYR A 27 -0.35 15.57 -10.74
N ASP A 28 0.62 15.99 -9.93
CA ASP A 28 1.36 15.12 -9.02
C ASP A 28 0.43 14.44 -8.02
N ARG A 29 -0.55 15.16 -7.46
CA ARG A 29 -1.55 14.55 -6.56
C ARG A 29 -2.39 13.49 -7.28
N TYR A 30 -2.75 13.72 -8.54
CA TYR A 30 -3.44 12.73 -9.36
C TYR A 30 -2.56 11.49 -9.60
N LEU A 31 -1.29 11.68 -9.98
CA LEU A 31 -0.36 10.58 -10.22
C LEU A 31 -0.09 9.76 -8.95
N VAL A 32 0.11 10.42 -7.81
CA VAL A 32 0.27 9.77 -6.50
C VAL A 32 -0.94 8.88 -6.21
N ARG A 33 -2.17 9.39 -6.40
CA ARG A 33 -3.40 8.60 -6.19
C ARG A 33 -3.47 7.38 -7.11
N VAL A 34 -3.13 7.53 -8.38
CA VAL A 34 -3.12 6.42 -9.35
C VAL A 34 -2.10 5.36 -8.94
N GLU A 35 -0.94 5.76 -8.45
CA GLU A 35 0.09 4.83 -8.01
C GLU A 35 -0.28 4.15 -6.68
N GLU A 36 -0.91 4.86 -5.73
CA GLU A 36 -1.47 4.27 -4.52
C GLU A 36 -2.50 3.17 -4.81
N LEU A 37 -3.31 3.32 -5.87
CA LEU A 37 -4.24 2.28 -6.31
C LEU A 37 -3.50 1.02 -6.78
N ARG A 38 -2.40 1.18 -7.54
CA ARG A 38 -1.57 0.03 -7.98
C ARG A 38 -0.92 -0.68 -6.80
N GLN A 39 -0.38 0.08 -5.84
CA GLN A 39 0.19 -0.49 -4.62
C GLN A 39 -0.89 -1.20 -3.77
N SER A 40 -2.11 -0.66 -3.75
CA SER A 40 -3.25 -1.32 -3.09
C SER A 40 -3.59 -2.66 -3.72
N THR A 41 -3.63 -2.76 -5.05
CA THR A 41 -3.82 -4.04 -5.75
C THR A 41 -2.68 -5.04 -5.45
N ARG A 42 -1.43 -4.55 -5.37
CA ARG A 42 -0.27 -5.37 -5.02
C ARG A 42 -0.36 -5.91 -3.58
N ILE A 43 -0.87 -5.13 -2.63
CA ILE A 43 -1.13 -5.57 -1.26
C ILE A 43 -2.21 -6.66 -1.26
N ILE A 44 -3.34 -6.43 -1.96
CA ILE A 44 -4.43 -7.42 -2.04
C ILE A 44 -3.91 -8.76 -2.55
N GLN A 45 -3.11 -8.76 -3.64
CA GLN A 45 -2.54 -10.00 -4.17
C GLN A 45 -1.65 -10.72 -3.15
N GLN A 46 -0.79 -9.99 -2.44
CA GLN A 46 0.05 -10.58 -1.40
C GLN A 46 -0.76 -11.12 -0.22
N CYS A 47 -1.85 -10.45 0.16
CA CYS A 47 -2.74 -10.93 1.21
C CYS A 47 -3.43 -12.24 0.82
N LEU A 48 -3.83 -12.38 -0.44
CA LEU A 48 -4.40 -13.63 -0.97
C LEU A 48 -3.36 -14.76 -0.96
N ASP A 49 -2.14 -14.49 -1.42
CA ASP A 49 -1.08 -15.50 -1.49
C ASP A 49 -0.57 -15.95 -0.11
N LYS A 50 -0.64 -15.05 0.89
CA LYS A 50 -0.15 -15.27 2.26
C LYS A 50 -1.26 -15.50 3.27
N MET A 51 -2.49 -15.76 2.82
CA MET A 51 -3.64 -15.93 3.72
C MET A 51 -3.46 -17.23 4.53
N PRO A 52 -3.35 -17.16 5.87
CA PRO A 52 -3.29 -18.36 6.69
C PRO A 52 -4.65 -19.06 6.72
N GLU A 53 -4.65 -20.37 6.89
CA GLU A 53 -5.87 -21.09 7.25
C GLU A 53 -6.31 -20.65 8.66
N GLY A 54 -7.61 -20.40 8.84
CA GLY A 54 -8.16 -19.97 10.11
C GLY A 54 -8.26 -21.10 11.13
N ASP A 55 -8.40 -20.74 12.40
CA ASP A 55 -8.72 -21.70 13.45
C ASP A 55 -10.14 -22.26 13.22
N VAL A 56 -10.29 -23.58 13.37
CA VAL A 56 -11.57 -24.31 13.35
C VAL A 56 -12.21 -24.30 14.73
#